data_AF-A0A8E0V4X4-F1
#
_entry.id   AF-A0A8E0V4X4-F1
#
_cell.length_a   1.000
_cell.length_b   1.000
_cell.length_c   1.000
_cell.angle_alpha   90.00
_cell.angle_beta   90.00
_cell.angle_gamma   90.00
#
_symmetry.space_group_name_H-M   'P 1'
#
loop_
_entity.id
_entity.type
_entity.pdbx_description
1 polymer ?
#
loop_
_entity_poly.entity_id
_entity_poly.type
_entity_poly.pdbx_seq_one_letter_code
_entity_poly.pdbx_strand_id
1 'polypeptide(L)' 'DQVIHRYDAGDYIAAQWYEGDANIRRAIDFLTGEEMLAAGHAENLTRLHDELIHKDWFQTLPDFNA' A
#
# COMPACT_ATOMS: atom_id res chain seq x y z
N ASP A 1 14.71 -7.07 -11.51
CA ASP A 1 16.04 -6.67 -10.99
C ASP A 1 16.06 -5.38 -10.17
N GLN A 2 15.11 -4.44 -10.33
CA GLN A 2 15.16 -3.15 -9.61
C GLN A 2 14.76 -3.22 -8.13
N VAL A 3 13.78 -4.06 -7.77
CA VAL A 3 13.24 -4.12 -6.39
C VAL A 3 14.30 -4.59 -5.39
N ILE A 4 15.08 -5.63 -5.74
CA ILE A 4 16.16 -6.19 -4.88
C ILE A 4 17.25 -5.14 -4.59
N HIS A 5 17.56 -4.28 -5.55
CA HIS A 5 18.61 -3.26 -5.40
C HIS A 5 18.16 -2.06 -4.55
N ARG A 6 16.85 -1.76 -4.51
CA ARG A 6 16.27 -0.74 -3.61
C ARG A 6 16.16 -1.24 -2.18
N TYR A 7 15.98 -2.56 -1.99
CA TYR A 7 16.03 -3.17 -0.66
C TYR A 7 17.38 -2.95 0.05
N ASP A 8 18.48 -2.97 -0.69
CA ASP A 8 19.83 -2.75 -0.15
C ASP A 8 20.05 -1.33 0.42
N ALA A 9 19.23 -0.35 0.04
CA ALA A 9 19.29 1.01 0.59
C ALA A 9 18.57 1.14 1.95
N GLY A 10 17.60 0.26 2.23
CA GLY A 10 16.90 0.20 3.53
C GLY A 10 16.10 1.45 3.92
N ASP A 11 15.90 2.40 3.00
CA ASP A 11 15.27 3.70 3.25
C ASP A 11 13.79 3.75 2.85
N TYR A 12 13.24 2.65 2.34
CA TYR A 12 11.83 2.57 1.97
C TYR A 12 10.94 2.44 3.21
N ILE A 13 10.09 3.45 3.44
CA ILE A 13 9.10 3.47 4.53
C ILE A 13 7.71 3.66 3.92
N ALA A 14 6.97 2.57 3.77
CA ALA A 14 5.64 2.56 3.14
C ALA A 14 4.65 3.55 3.78
N ALA A 15 4.67 3.66 5.11
CA ALA A 15 3.83 4.60 5.86
C ALA A 15 4.01 6.06 5.42
N GLN A 16 5.21 6.48 4.99
CA GLN A 16 5.44 7.85 4.52
C GLN A 16 4.70 8.15 3.21
N TRP A 17 4.50 7.16 2.35
CA TRP A 17 3.73 7.32 1.11
C TRP A 17 2.23 7.41 1.39
N TYR A 18 1.73 6.59 2.32
CA TYR A 18 0.36 6.67 2.80
C TYR A 18 0.06 8.03 3.46
N GLU A 19 0.96 8.54 4.30
CA GLU A 19 0.77 9.82 4.98
C GLU A 19 0.99 11.03 4.06
N GLY A 20 1.95 10.92 3.13
CA GLY A 20 2.44 12.02 2.30
C GLY A 20 1.65 12.29 1.03
N ASP A 21 0.89 11.32 0.51
CA ASP A 21 0.11 11.46 -0.72
C ASP A 21 -1.39 11.16 -0.47
N ALA A 22 -2.23 12.17 -0.69
CA ALA A 22 -3.67 12.07 -0.49
C ALA A 22 -4.37 11.12 -1.47
N ASN A 23 -3.82 10.89 -2.67
CA ASN A 23 -4.35 9.93 -3.64
C ASN A 23 -4.02 8.50 -3.22
N ILE A 24 -2.78 8.26 -2.77
CA ILE A 24 -2.36 6.96 -2.22
C ILE A 24 -3.22 6.60 -1.01
N ARG A 25 -3.36 7.54 -0.06
CA ARG A 25 -4.24 7.36 1.10
C ARG A 25 -5.67 7.00 0.69
N ARG A 26 -6.26 7.76 -0.23
CA ARG A 26 -7.63 7.50 -0.71
C ARG A 26 -7.76 6.11 -1.32
N ALA A 27 -6.78 5.66 -2.10
CA ALA A 27 -6.80 4.34 -2.72
C ALA A 27 -6.65 3.20 -1.71
N ILE A 28 -5.78 3.36 -0.72
CA ILE A 28 -5.60 2.38 0.36
C ILE A 28 -6.85 2.32 1.25
N ASP A 29 -7.38 3.47 1.67
CA ASP A 29 -8.60 3.54 2.49
C ASP A 29 -9.81 2.96 1.78
N PHE A 30 -9.86 3.04 0.45
CA PHE A 30 -10.94 2.45 -0.35
C PHE A 30 -11.00 0.93 -0.21
N LEU A 31 -9.88 0.23 0.02
CA LEU A 31 -9.85 -1.23 0.20
C LEU A 31 -10.73 -1.70 1.37
N THR A 32 -10.81 -0.89 2.43
CA THR A 32 -11.62 -1.17 3.62
C THR A 32 -12.88 -0.30 3.69
N GLY A 33 -13.23 0.37 2.58
CA GLY A 33 -14.48 1.11 2.43
C GLY A 33 -15.69 0.19 2.27
N GLU A 34 -16.89 0.73 2.54
CA GLU A 34 -18.16 -0.02 2.51
C GLU A 34 -18.38 -0.78 1.20
N GLU A 35 -18.11 -0.13 0.06
CA GLU A 35 -18.26 -0.72 -1.27
C GLU A 35 -17.36 -1.96 -1.45
N MET A 36 -16.08 -1.85 -1.12
CA MET A 36 -15.13 -2.96 -1.26
C MET A 36 -15.41 -4.08 -0.28
N LEU A 37 -15.76 -3.75 0.98
CA LEU A 37 -16.14 -4.75 1.98
C LEU A 37 -17.45 -5.48 1.61
N ALA A 38 -18.39 -4.80 0.96
CA ALA A 38 -19.62 -5.43 0.47
C ALA A 38 -19.37 -6.35 -0.73
N ALA A 39 -18.41 -6.03 -1.58
CA ALA A 39 -18.08 -6.80 -2.79
C ALA A 39 -17.06 -7.93 -2.56
N GLY A 40 -16.24 -7.84 -1.50
CA GLY A 40 -15.08 -8.70 -1.29
C GLY A 40 -15.05 -9.46 0.02
N HIS A 41 -13.88 -10.02 0.33
CA HIS A 41 -13.61 -10.72 1.59
C HIS A 41 -12.95 -9.77 2.58
N ALA A 42 -13.67 -9.37 3.61
CA ALA A 42 -13.21 -8.40 4.61
C ALA A 42 -11.81 -8.72 5.17
N GLU A 43 -11.56 -9.98 5.55
CA GLU A 43 -10.24 -10.40 6.07
C GLU A 43 -9.10 -10.15 5.07
N ASN A 44 -9.31 -10.48 3.80
CA ASN A 44 -8.28 -10.30 2.77
C ASN A 44 -8.05 -8.82 2.45
N LEU A 45 -9.11 -8.03 2.42
CA LEU A 45 -9.05 -6.59 2.15
C LEU A 45 -8.31 -5.85 3.27
N THR A 46 -8.66 -6.12 4.53
CA THR A 46 -7.97 -5.55 5.69
C THR A 46 -6.50 -5.99 5.72
N ARG A 47 -6.22 -7.27 5.44
CA ARG A 47 -4.84 -7.77 5.39
C ARG A 47 -4.01 -7.08 4.30
N LEU A 48 -4.59 -6.80 3.14
CA LEU A 48 -3.92 -6.07 2.06
C LEU A 48 -3.69 -4.61 2.43
N HIS A 49 -4.70 -3.94 2.98
CA HIS A 49 -4.58 -2.58 3.51
C HIS A 49 -3.41 -2.45 4.49
N ASP A 50 -3.35 -3.36 5.48
CA ASP A 50 -2.31 -3.32 6.50
C ASP A 50 -0.92 -3.67 5.93
N GLU A 51 -0.84 -4.56 4.94
CA GLU A 51 0.40 -4.90 4.28
C GLU A 51 0.99 -3.70 3.54
N LEU A 52 0.16 -2.95 2.79
CA LEU A 52 0.59 -1.79 2.03
C LEU A 52 1.04 -0.61 2.91
N ILE A 53 0.53 -0.49 4.14
CA ILE A 53 0.92 0.58 5.06
C ILE A 53 2.20 0.22 5.84
N HIS A 54 2.31 -1.03 6.29
CA HIS A 54 3.37 -1.40 7.25
C HIS A 54 4.59 -2.05 6.61
N LYS A 55 4.44 -2.72 5.47
CA LYS A 55 5.51 -3.51 4.85
C LYS A 55 5.76 -3.11 3.41
N ASP A 56 4.70 -3.12 2.61
CA ASP A 56 4.71 -3.01 1.15
C ASP A 56 5.95 -3.67 0.54
N TRP A 57 5.97 -5.00 0.60
CA TRP A 57 7.17 -5.79 0.26
C TRP A 57 7.57 -5.69 -1.21
N PHE A 58 6.73 -5.10 -2.05
CA PHE A 58 7.02 -4.92 -3.46
C PHE A 58 7.34 -3.47 -3.82
N GLN A 59 7.35 -2.54 -2.84
CA GLN A 59 7.50 -1.10 -3.08
C GLN A 59 6.49 -0.61 -4.12
N THR A 60 5.24 -1.00 -3.94
CA THR A 60 4.11 -0.75 -4.84
C THR A 60 3.75 0.74 -4.90
N LEU A 61 3.86 1.47 -3.78
CA LEU A 61 3.37 2.84 -3.65
C LEU A 61 4.15 3.88 -4.48
N PRO A 62 5.49 3.82 -4.61
CA PRO A 62 6.25 4.68 -5.53
C PRO A 62 5.79 4.63 -6.99
N ASP A 63 5.31 3.48 -7.45
CA ASP A 63 4.88 3.28 -8.83
C ASP A 63 3.39 3.63 -9.05
N PHE A 64 2.67 4.02 -8.00
CA PHE A 64 1.22 4.26 -8.04
C PHE A 64 0.81 5.44 -8.94
N ASN A 65 1.67 6.45 -9.05
CA ASN A 65 1.47 7.65 -9.88
C ASN A 65 2.40 7.68 -11.11
N ALA A 66 3.09 6.58 -11.42
CA ALA A 66 4.09 6.51 -12.48
C ALA A 66 3.49 6.49 -13.90
#